data_AF-A0A9E4DR71-F1
#
_entry.id   AF-A0A9E4DR71-F1
#
_cell.length_a   1.000
_cell.length_b   1.000
_cell.length_c   1.000
_cell.angle_alpha   90.00
_cell.angle_beta   90.00
_cell.angle_gamma   90.00
#
_symmetry.space_group_name_H-M   'P 1'
#
loop_
_entity.id
_entity.type
_entity.pdbx_description
1 polymer ?
#
loop_
_entity_poly.entity_id
_entity_poly.type
_entity_poly.pdbx_seq_one_letter_code
_entity_poly.pdbx_strand_id
1 'polypeptide(L)'
;MKIDRSYGNYEKESYKPTPTVDAPTVKAAQSTVELATIKLSDTAQKIRQTHPAETKNAEKIAAIKKAIQEGTYQVSAKEIADSMWQEMKEK
;
A
#
# COMPACT_ATOMS: atom_id res chain seq x y z
N MET A 1 -43.83 -2.70 -51.16
CA MET A 1 -43.27 -2.93 -49.81
C MET A 1 -42.29 -1.80 -49.53
N LYS A 2 -42.55 -0.95 -48.53
CA LYS A 2 -41.63 0.11 -48.09
C LYS A 2 -41.12 -0.31 -46.72
N ILE A 3 -39.80 -0.36 -46.54
CA ILE A 3 -39.19 -0.72 -45.26
C ILE A 3 -38.89 0.59 -44.55
N ASP A 4 -39.68 0.91 -43.53
CA ASP A 4 -39.41 2.05 -42.66
C ASP A 4 -38.18 1.72 -41.81
N ARG A 5 -37.06 2.42 -42.09
CA ARG A 5 -35.85 2.41 -41.27
C ARG A 5 -36.04 3.36 -40.09
N SER A 6 -36.66 2.90 -39.03
CA SER A 6 -36.78 3.63 -37.76
C SER A 6 -35.97 2.93 -36.66
N TYR A 7 -34.64 2.98 -36.76
CA TYR A 7 -33.73 2.70 -35.63
C TYR A 7 -32.53 3.66 -35.62
N GLY A 8 -32.78 4.94 -35.88
CA GLY A 8 -31.88 5.99 -35.43
C GLY A 8 -32.59 6.68 -34.28
N ASN A 9 -32.10 6.51 -33.04
CA ASN A 9 -32.27 7.37 -31.86
C ASN A 9 -32.27 6.54 -30.56
N TYR A 10 -31.13 5.93 -30.22
CA TYR A 10 -30.85 5.48 -28.84
C TYR A 10 -29.66 6.24 -28.20
N GLU A 11 -29.26 7.39 -28.76
CA GLU A 11 -28.09 8.14 -28.25
C GLU A 11 -28.43 9.39 -27.42
N LYS A 12 -29.70 9.60 -27.01
CA LYS A 12 -30.06 10.80 -26.25
C LYS A 12 -30.85 10.58 -24.97
N GLU A 13 -30.74 9.41 -24.35
CA GLU A 13 -31.29 9.20 -23.01
C GLU A 13 -30.18 9.31 -21.94
N SER A 14 -29.86 10.57 -21.61
CA SER A 14 -29.59 10.99 -20.23
C SER A 14 -28.45 10.30 -19.45
N TYR A 15 -27.19 10.51 -19.84
CA TYR A 15 -26.12 10.50 -18.83
C TYR A 15 -26.17 11.82 -18.05
N LYS A 16 -26.80 11.79 -16.87
CA LYS A 16 -26.68 12.87 -15.88
C LYS A 16 -25.50 12.51 -14.96
N PRO A 17 -24.41 13.30 -14.91
CA PRO A 17 -23.43 13.12 -13.86
C PRO A 17 -24.11 13.40 -12.51
N THR A 18 -24.03 12.44 -11.59
CA THR A 18 -24.44 12.65 -10.20
C THR A 18 -23.66 13.81 -9.60
N PRO A 19 -24.27 14.72 -8.82
CA PRO A 19 -23.50 15.70 -8.07
C PRO A 19 -22.55 14.92 -7.16
N THR A 20 -21.27 15.30 -7.18
CA THR A 20 -20.27 14.83 -6.23
C THR A 20 -20.82 15.07 -4.83
N VAL A 21 -21.17 13.99 -4.13
CA VAL A 21 -21.42 14.06 -2.70
C VAL A 21 -20.11 14.52 -2.10
N ASP A 22 -20.10 15.73 -1.54
CA ASP A 22 -18.99 16.21 -0.74
C ASP A 22 -18.66 15.12 0.27
N ALA A 23 -17.51 14.49 0.08
CA ALA A 23 -17.03 13.49 1.02
C ALA A 23 -17.02 14.18 2.39
N PRO A 24 -17.71 13.63 3.41
CA PRO A 24 -17.59 14.19 4.73
C PRO A 24 -16.10 14.18 5.04
N THR A 25 -15.54 15.37 5.31
CA THR A 25 -14.18 15.47 5.81
C THR A 25 -14.20 14.74 7.14
N VAL A 26 -13.83 13.47 7.12
CA VAL A 26 -13.58 12.70 8.32
C VAL A 26 -12.37 13.39 8.92
N LYS A 27 -12.60 14.36 9.81
CA LYS A 27 -11.58 14.75 10.77
C LYS A 27 -11.20 13.45 11.43
N ALA A 28 -10.03 12.92 11.09
CA ALA A 28 -9.44 11.82 11.81
C ALA A 28 -9.46 12.26 13.26
N ALA A 29 -10.35 11.67 14.06
CA ALA A 29 -10.23 11.76 15.49
C ALA A 29 -8.85 11.17 15.76
N GLN A 30 -7.89 12.04 16.09
CA GLN A 30 -6.62 11.58 16.63
C GLN A 30 -6.98 10.88 17.93
N SER A 31 -7.15 9.56 17.83
CA SER A 31 -7.15 8.70 18.99
C SER A 31 -5.79 8.90 19.60
N THR A 32 -5.73 9.69 20.67
CA THR A 32 -4.56 9.77 21.53
C THR A 32 -4.47 8.41 22.18
N VAL A 33 -3.78 7.48 21.50
CA VAL A 33 -3.41 6.20 22.07
C VAL A 33 -2.53 6.56 23.25
N GLU A 34 -3.06 6.40 24.47
CA GLU A 34 -2.23 6.39 25.66
C GLU A 34 -1.21 5.28 25.48
N LEU A 35 0.03 5.67 25.19
CA LEU A 35 1.14 4.75 25.05
C LEU A 35 1.42 4.18 26.44
N ALA A 36 0.83 3.03 26.74
CA ALA A 36 1.23 2.25 27.90
C ALA A 36 2.73 1.96 27.80
N THR A 37 3.50 2.44 28.76
CA THR A 37 4.95 2.19 28.82
C THR A 37 5.19 0.73 29.18
N ILE A 38 5.32 -0.12 28.17
CA ILE A 38 5.67 -1.53 28.33
C ILE A 38 7.16 -1.62 28.66
N LYS A 39 7.50 -2.06 29.88
CA LYS A 39 8.87 -2.37 30.26
C LYS A 39 9.22 -3.78 29.78
N LEU A 40 10.09 -3.86 28.76
CA LEU A 40 10.69 -5.11 28.33
C LEU A 40 11.70 -5.61 29.39
N SER A 41 11.99 -6.91 29.40
CA SER A 41 13.07 -7.46 30.22
C SER A 41 14.43 -6.88 29.82
N ASP A 42 15.35 -6.77 30.77
CA ASP A 42 16.70 -6.25 30.53
C ASP A 42 17.43 -7.00 29.41
N THR A 43 17.20 -8.30 29.31
CA THR A 43 17.72 -9.15 28.22
C THR A 43 17.14 -8.75 26.87
N ALA A 44 15.84 -8.53 26.76
CA ALA A 44 15.20 -8.10 25.52
C ALA A 44 15.66 -6.69 25.08
N GLN A 45 15.87 -5.79 26.05
CA GLN A 45 16.41 -4.45 25.77
C GLN A 45 17.85 -4.51 25.24
N LYS A 46 18.71 -5.33 25.84
CA LYS A 46 20.10 -5.53 25.37
C LYS A 46 20.15 -6.14 23.97
N ILE A 47 19.28 -7.12 23.67
CA ILE A 47 19.19 -7.71 22.32
C ILE A 47 18.81 -6.65 21.28
N ARG A 48 17.82 -5.79 21.58
CA ARG A 48 17.44 -4.69 20.68
C ARG A 48 18.57 -3.67 20.44
N GLN A 49 19.33 -3.34 21.48
CA GLN A 49 20.44 -2.39 21.35
C GLN A 49 21.62 -2.96 20.55
N THR A 50 21.85 -4.27 20.62
CA THR A 50 22.95 -4.97 19.92
C THR A 50 22.60 -5.32 18.47
N HIS A 51 21.31 -5.38 18.12
CA HIS A 51 20.82 -5.49 16.75
C HIS A 51 20.07 -4.22 16.33
N PRO A 52 20.78 -3.11 16.02
CA PRO A 52 20.15 -1.94 15.46
C PRO A 52 19.74 -2.25 14.01
N ALA A 53 18.58 -2.89 13.85
CA ALA A 53 17.97 -3.12 12.55
C ALA A 53 17.74 -1.79 11.79
N GLU A 54 17.56 -0.70 12.54
CA GLU A 54 17.19 0.60 11.97
C GLU A 54 18.33 1.31 11.23
N THR A 55 19.58 1.24 11.72
CA THR A 55 20.70 1.96 11.07
C THR A 55 21.16 1.29 9.78
N LYS A 56 21.14 -0.05 9.70
CA LYS A 56 21.49 -0.79 8.47
C LYS A 56 20.46 -0.63 7.34
N ASN A 57 19.26 -0.15 7.64
CA ASN A 57 18.18 -0.04 6.66
C ASN A 57 18.19 1.27 5.88
N ALA A 58 18.79 2.35 6.39
CA ALA A 58 18.74 3.66 5.74
C ALA A 58 19.42 3.66 4.36
N GLU A 59 20.64 3.10 4.26
CA GLU A 59 21.39 3.00 3.00
C GLU A 59 20.69 2.09 1.99
N LYS A 60 20.17 0.95 2.46
CA LYS A 60 19.40 0.00 1.64
C LYS A 60 18.14 0.64 1.08
N ILE A 61 17.41 1.41 1.90
CA ILE A 61 16.21 2.14 1.46
C ILE A 61 16.57 3.21 0.43
N ALA A 62 17.67 3.95 0.62
CA ALA A 62 18.13 4.95 -0.34
C ALA A 62 18.49 4.31 -1.70
N ALA A 63 19.20 3.18 -1.69
CA ALA A 63 19.55 2.44 -2.89
C ALA A 63 18.30 1.92 -3.64
N ILE A 64 17.32 1.36 -2.92
CA ILE A 64 16.05 0.90 -3.50
C ILE A 64 15.29 2.08 -4.12
N LYS A 65 15.17 3.20 -3.41
CA LYS A 65 14.49 4.40 -3.93
C LYS A 65 15.15 4.89 -5.22
N LYS A 66 16.48 4.92 -5.26
CA LYS A 66 17.23 5.31 -6.46
C LYS A 66 16.97 4.36 -7.63
N ALA A 67 17.03 3.04 -7.41
CA ALA A 67 16.77 2.05 -8.46
C ALA A 67 15.33 2.13 -9.01
N ILE A 68 14.35 2.45 -8.16
CA ILE A 68 12.97 2.68 -8.58
C ILE A 68 12.88 3.95 -9.45
N GLN A 69 13.52 5.04 -9.03
CA GLN A 69 13.54 6.30 -9.79
C GLN A 69 14.21 6.16 -11.16
N GLU A 70 15.29 5.37 -11.23
CA GLU A 70 16.01 5.06 -12.46
C GLU A 70 15.29 4.02 -13.34
N GLY A 71 14.20 3.41 -12.84
CA GLY A 71 13.46 2.36 -13.53
C GLY A 71 14.21 1.02 -13.65
N THR A 72 15.30 0.86 -12.90
CA THR A 72 16.15 -0.34 -12.91
C THR A 72 15.75 -1.35 -11.84
N TYR A 73 14.84 -1.00 -10.94
CA TYR A 73 14.30 -1.92 -9.95
C TYR A 73 13.43 -2.99 -10.62
N GLN A 74 13.80 -4.26 -10.46
CA GLN A 74 13.08 -5.40 -11.01
C GLN A 74 12.32 -6.14 -9.91
N VAL A 75 11.04 -6.43 -10.16
CA VAL A 75 10.20 -7.24 -9.28
C VAL A 75 10.16 -8.66 -9.84
N SER A 76 10.74 -9.61 -9.12
CA SER A 76 10.74 -11.02 -9.50
C SER A 76 9.70 -11.80 -8.71
N ALA A 77 8.72 -12.40 -9.40
CA ALA A 77 7.73 -13.27 -8.78
C ALA A 77 8.37 -14.47 -8.06
N LYS A 78 9.50 -14.97 -8.61
CA LYS A 78 10.27 -16.05 -8.00
C LYS A 78 10.86 -15.62 -6.66
N GLU A 79 11.49 -14.45 -6.59
CA GLU A 79 12.09 -13.94 -5.34
C GLU A 79 11.04 -13.70 -4.27
N ILE A 80 9.84 -13.24 -4.67
CA ILE A 80 8.71 -13.08 -3.75
C ILE A 80 8.26 -14.44 -3.20
N ALA A 81 8.05 -15.43 -4.08
CA ALA A 81 7.62 -16.76 -3.67
C ALA A 81 8.66 -17.45 -2.77
N ASP A 82 9.94 -17.35 -3.12
CA ASP A 82 11.05 -17.89 -2.33
C ASP A 82 11.08 -17.22 -0.94
N SER A 83 10.93 -15.90 -0.86
CA SER A 83 10.90 -15.17 0.41
C SER A 83 9.71 -15.58 1.30
N MET A 84 8.52 -15.69 0.71
CA MET A 84 7.32 -16.16 1.41
C MET A 84 7.49 -17.57 1.97
N TRP A 85 8.08 -18.47 1.17
CA TRP A 85 8.31 -19.85 1.57
C TRP A 85 9.33 -19.98 2.70
N GLN A 86 10.41 -19.20 2.67
CA GLN A 86 11.38 -19.18 3.75
C GLN A 86 10.76 -18.69 5.06
N GLU A 87 10.00 -17.59 5.01
CA GLU A 87 9.30 -17.05 6.19
C GLU A 87 8.30 -18.04 6.78
N MET A 88 7.65 -18.86 5.94
CA MET A 88 6.73 -19.92 6.39
C MET A 88 7.44 -21.11 7.03
N LYS A 89 8.70 -21.40 6.66
CA LYS A 89 9.47 -22.53 7.21
C LYS A 89 10.13 -22.23 8.56
N GLU A 90 10.42 -20.97 8.85
CA GLU A 90 11.06 -20.54 10.10
C GLU A 90 10.08 -20.33 11.26
N LYS A 91 8.77 -20.56 11.05
CA LYS A 91 7.72 -20.60 12.07
C LYS A 91 7.36 -22.02 12.47
#